data_AF-A0AAD6UXU7-F1
#
_entry.id   AF-A0AAD6UXU7-F1
#
_cell.length_a   1.000
_cell.length_b   1.000
_cell.length_c   1.000
_cell.angle_alpha   90.00
_cell.angle_beta   90.00
_cell.angle_gamma   90.00
#
_symmetry.space_group_name_H-M   'P 1'
#
loop_
_entity.id
_entity.type
_entity.pdbx_description
1 polymer ?
#
loop_
_entity_poly.entity_id
_entity_poly.type
_entity_poly.pdbx_seq_one_letter_code
_entity_poly.pdbx_strand_id
1 'polypeptide(L)'
;CPEASCDRDFTSRYTLAKHIRAHEQAGKILFPCTLGCAMRFSRKHDRLRHEVNQHGRICEWGCEGCAGVFSSETTLRKHRCKGAVGLRWIREQS
;
A
#
# COMPACT_ATOMS: atom_id res chain seq x y z
N CYS A 1 1.98 -15.77 19.36
CA CYS A 1 2.69 -14.47 19.40
C CYS A 1 3.00 -14.20 20.87
N PRO A 2 4.12 -13.57 21.26
CA PRO A 2 4.38 -13.34 22.69
C PRO A 2 3.46 -12.31 23.36
N GLU A 3 2.66 -11.56 22.58
CA GLU A 3 1.75 -10.55 23.11
C GLU A 3 0.43 -11.17 23.59
N ALA A 4 0.05 -10.90 24.84
CA ALA A 4 -1.10 -11.54 25.49
C ALA A 4 -2.46 -11.23 24.83
N SER A 5 -2.54 -10.16 24.03
CA SER A 5 -3.73 -9.79 23.24
C SER A 5 -3.70 -10.32 21.80
N CYS A 6 -2.76 -11.23 21.47
CA CYS A 6 -2.60 -11.76 20.11
C CYS A 6 -2.42 -13.29 20.06
N ASP A 7 -3.47 -13.99 19.60
CA ASP A 7 -3.49 -15.46 19.48
C ASP A 7 -2.93 -15.99 18.13
N ARG A 8 -1.98 -15.28 17.51
CA ARG A 8 -1.40 -15.73 16.22
C ARG A 8 -0.16 -16.59 16.41
N ASP A 9 -0.18 -17.79 15.84
CA ASP A 9 0.97 -18.69 15.78
C ASP A 9 1.71 -18.63 14.45
N PHE A 10 3.02 -18.86 14.52
CA PHE A 10 3.93 -18.74 13.38
C PHE A 10 4.91 -19.90 13.37
N THR A 11 5.07 -20.52 12.20
CA THR A 11 6.00 -21.64 11.97
C THR A 11 7.44 -21.19 11.67
N SER A 12 7.67 -19.90 11.48
CA SER A 12 8.98 -19.33 11.14
C SER A 12 9.32 -18.13 12.01
N ARG A 13 10.58 -18.07 12.45
CA ARG A 13 11.12 -16.93 13.20
C ARG A 13 11.09 -15.64 12.36
N TYR A 14 11.25 -15.73 11.04
CA TYR A 14 11.20 -14.57 10.15
C TYR A 14 9.80 -13.95 10.10
N THR A 15 8.75 -14.78 9.97
CA THR A 15 7.38 -14.30 9.90
C THR A 15 6.89 -13.78 11.25
N LEU A 16 7.29 -14.43 12.35
CA LEU A 16 7.05 -13.95 13.71
C LEU A 16 7.69 -12.58 13.97
N ALA A 17 8.97 -12.41 13.62
CA ALA A 17 9.67 -11.13 13.82
C ALA A 17 9.03 -9.99 13.01
N LYS A 18 8.62 -10.26 11.76
CA LYS A 18 7.88 -9.29 10.95
C LYS A 18 6.52 -8.93 11.56
N HIS A 19 5.84 -9.91 12.14
CA HIS A 19 4.55 -9.69 12.80
C HIS A 19 4.67 -8.87 14.08
N ILE A 20 5.65 -9.16 14.95
CA ILE A 20 5.88 -8.38 16.18
C ILE A 20 6.18 -6.92 15.85
N ARG A 21 6.98 -6.64 14.80
CA ARG A 21 7.18 -5.26 14.33
C ARG A 21 5.89 -4.54 13.95
N ALA A 22 4.87 -5.26 13.49
CA ALA A 22 3.58 -4.68 13.16
C ALA A 22 2.81 -4.24 14.43
N HIS A 23 2.96 -4.94 15.56
CA HIS A 23 2.46 -4.48 16.86
C HIS A 23 3.13 -3.16 17.27
N GLU A 24 4.46 -3.06 17.13
CA GLU A 24 5.20 -1.84 17.42
C GLU A 24 4.80 -0.66 16.51
N GLN A 25 4.49 -0.95 15.25
CA GLN A 25 4.08 0.04 14.24
C GLN A 25 2.61 0.45 14.37
N ALA A 26 1.74 -0.39 14.94
CA ALA A 26 0.34 -0.07 15.16
C ALA A 26 0.17 1.19 16.05
N GLY A 27 1.12 1.44 16.95
CA GLY A 27 1.18 2.65 17.77
C GLY A 27 2.15 3.74 17.27
N LYS A 28 3.03 3.44 16.31
CA LYS A 28 4.10 4.35 15.88
C LYS A 28 3.99 4.71 14.40
N ILE A 29 3.58 5.95 14.18
CA ILE A 29 3.69 6.72 12.92
C ILE A 29 2.80 6.14 11.80
N LEU A 30 1.52 6.50 11.88
CA LEU A 30 0.65 6.47 10.71
C LEU A 30 1.20 7.42 9.64
N PHE A 31 1.16 7.01 8.38
CA PHE A 31 1.48 7.85 7.22
C PHE A 31 0.37 8.88 7.04
N PRO A 32 0.59 10.17 7.38
CA PRO A 32 -0.43 11.19 7.18
C PRO A 32 -0.58 11.47 5.69
N CYS A 33 -1.81 11.75 5.29
CA CYS A 33 -2.17 12.37 4.02
C CYS A 33 -1.30 13.60 3.75
N THR A 34 -0.68 13.68 2.58
CA THR A 34 0.21 14.80 2.23
C THR A 34 -0.54 15.99 1.64
N LEU A 35 -1.86 15.86 1.42
CA LEU A 35 -2.70 16.84 0.73
C LEU A 35 -3.58 17.65 1.69
N GLY A 36 -3.17 17.75 2.96
CA GLY A 36 -3.80 18.63 3.95
C GLY A 36 -5.02 18.05 4.68
N CYS A 37 -5.32 16.76 4.47
CA CYS A 37 -6.43 16.10 5.15
C CYS A 37 -5.97 15.43 6.46
N ALA A 38 -6.90 15.26 7.42
CA ALA A 38 -6.60 14.66 8.72
C ALA A 38 -6.43 13.12 8.70
N MET A 39 -6.55 12.50 7.52
CA MET A 39 -6.48 11.04 7.38
C MET A 39 -5.06 10.53 7.55
N ARG A 40 -4.94 9.43 8.29
CA ARG A 40 -3.67 8.78 8.59
C ARG A 40 -3.79 7.27 8.37
N PHE A 41 -2.75 6.67 7.80
CA PHE A 41 -2.81 5.28 7.34
C PHE A 41 -1.70 4.44 7.94
N SER A 42 -1.96 3.16 8.21
CA SER A 42 -0.95 2.22 8.71
C SER A 42 0.11 1.86 7.66
N ARG A 43 -0.16 2.10 6.37
CA ARG A 43 0.77 1.78 5.27
C ARG A 43 0.80 2.89 4.23
N LYS A 44 1.98 3.10 3.62
CA LYS A 44 2.19 4.07 2.54
C LYS A 44 1.28 3.82 1.32
N HIS A 45 1.05 2.57 0.96
CA HIS A 45 0.18 2.21 -0.16
C HIS A 45 -1.28 2.63 0.10
N ASP A 46 -1.78 2.44 1.33
CA ASP A 46 -3.15 2.81 1.69
C ASP A 46 -3.33 4.33 1.63
N ARG A 47 -2.34 5.10 2.11
CA ARG A 47 -2.31 6.56 1.95
C ARG A 47 -2.32 6.97 0.48
N LEU A 48 -1.46 6.37 -0.34
CA LEU A 48 -1.38 6.70 -1.77
C LEU A 48 -2.73 6.46 -2.47
N ARG A 49 -3.37 5.31 -2.21
CA ARG A 49 -4.70 5.02 -2.77
C ARG A 49 -5.74 6.06 -2.34
N HIS A 50 -5.71 6.46 -1.07
CA HIS A 50 -6.57 7.53 -0.58
C HIS A 50 -6.31 8.85 -1.30
N GLU A 51 -5.05 9.26 -1.44
CA GLU A 51 -4.69 10.50 -2.11
C GLU A 51 -5.13 10.52 -3.59
N VAL A 52 -4.99 9.40 -4.29
CA VAL A 52 -5.46 9.26 -5.68
C VAL A 52 -6.98 9.38 -5.75
N ASN A 53 -7.70 8.63 -4.89
CA ASN A 53 -9.15 8.51 -4.99
C ASN A 53 -9.93 9.69 -4.39
N GLN A 54 -9.35 10.42 -3.43
CA GLN A 54 -10.05 11.48 -2.69
C GLN A 54 -9.55 12.88 -3.05
N HIS A 55 -8.31 12.99 -3.51
CA HIS A 55 -7.70 14.27 -3.85
C HIS A 55 -7.22 14.34 -5.31
N GLY A 56 -7.46 13.29 -6.10
CA GLY A 56 -7.03 13.27 -7.50
C GLY A 56 -5.52 13.26 -7.67
N ARG A 57 -4.75 12.79 -6.67
CA ARG A 57 -3.29 12.69 -6.79
C ARG A 57 -2.96 11.81 -8.00
N ILE A 58 -2.13 12.31 -8.91
CA ILE A 58 -1.66 11.52 -10.05
C ILE A 58 -0.77 10.38 -9.51
N CYS A 59 -1.08 9.15 -9.93
CA CYS A 59 -0.27 7.97 -9.64
C CYS A 59 0.36 7.46 -10.93
N GLU A 60 1.69 7.40 -10.93
CA GLU A 60 2.48 6.89 -12.05
C GLU A 60 2.33 5.37 -12.21
N TRP A 61 1.98 4.68 -11.12
CA TRP A 61 1.89 3.22 -11.06
C TRP A 61 0.43 2.78 -10.89
N GLY A 62 -0.42 3.18 -11.84
CA GLY A 62 -1.80 2.73 -11.94
C GLY A 62 -1.97 1.56 -12.92
N CYS A 63 -2.95 0.69 -12.68
CA CYS A 63 -3.42 -0.27 -13.67
C CYS A 63 -4.75 0.23 -14.24
N GLU A 64 -4.79 0.59 -15.51
CA GLU A 64 -6.02 1.04 -16.19
C GLU A 64 -7.09 -0.05 -16.22
N GLY A 65 -6.69 -1.31 -16.44
CA GLY A 65 -7.64 -2.43 -16.56
C GLY A 65 -8.39 -2.82 -15.28
N CYS A 66 -7.91 -2.41 -14.10
CA CYS A 66 -8.62 -2.64 -12.83
C CYS A 66 -8.68 -1.41 -11.91
N ALA A 67 -8.27 -0.25 -12.40
CA ALA A 67 -8.06 0.98 -11.61
C ALA A 67 -7.19 0.76 -10.35
N GLY A 68 -6.29 -0.22 -10.37
CA GLY A 68 -5.43 -0.56 -9.25
C GLY A 68 -4.32 0.47 -9.06
N VAL A 69 -4.17 1.00 -7.84
CA VAL A 69 -3.09 1.94 -7.49
C VAL A 69 -1.93 1.17 -6.86
N PHE A 70 -0.68 1.46 -7.22
CA PHE A 70 0.49 0.77 -6.67
C PHE A 70 1.53 1.75 -6.13
N SER A 71 2.29 1.32 -5.12
CA SER A 71 3.32 2.17 -4.48
C SER A 71 4.65 2.22 -5.22
N SER A 72 4.85 1.33 -6.21
CA SER A 72 6.05 1.31 -7.06
C SER A 72 5.82 0.52 -8.35
N GLU A 73 6.66 0.81 -9.34
CA GLU A 73 6.75 0.14 -10.63
C GLU A 73 6.79 -1.38 -10.50
N THR A 74 7.67 -1.90 -9.65
CA THR A 74 7.86 -3.35 -9.46
C THR A 74 6.60 -4.05 -8.99
N THR A 75 5.80 -3.41 -8.12
CA THR A 75 4.51 -3.95 -7.68
C THR A 75 3.47 -3.96 -8.78
N LEU A 76 3.43 -2.92 -9.62
CA LEU A 76 2.55 -2.89 -10.79
C LEU A 76 2.97 -3.93 -11.83
N ARG A 77 4.27 -4.09 -12.09
CA ARG A 77 4.76 -5.09 -13.06
C ARG A 77 4.44 -6.53 -12.64
N LYS A 78 4.44 -6.81 -11.34
CA LYS A 78 4.02 -8.12 -10.79
C LYS A 78 2.50 -8.29 -10.74
N HIS A 79 1.74 -7.21 -10.88
CA HIS A 79 0.29 -7.27 -10.89
C HIS A 79 -0.18 -7.94 -12.19
N ARG A 80 -0.86 -9.07 -12.06
CA ARG A 80 -1.47 -9.77 -13.19
C ARG A 80 -2.94 -9.38 -13.27
N CYS A 81 -3.24 -8.31 -14.01
CA CYS A 81 -4.60 -7.87 -14.22
C CYS A 81 -5.38 -8.93 -15.01
N LYS A 82 -6.60 -9.26 -14.55
CA LYS A 82 -7.52 -10.15 -15.29
C LYS A 82 -8.35 -9.39 -16.33
N GLY A 83 -8.46 -8.06 -16.20
CA GLY A 83 -9.04 -7.17 -17.21
C GLY A 83 -7.94 -6.70 -18.15
N ALA A 84 -7.74 -7.41 -19.25
CA ALA A 84 -6.69 -7.13 -20.21
C ALA A 84 -6.97 -5.83 -20.98
N VAL A 85 -6.30 -4.74 -20.58
CA VAL A 85 -5.74 -3.74 -21.50
C VAL A 85 -4.37 -3.41 -20.91
N GLY A 86 -3.34 -3.40 -21.77
CA GLY A 86 -1.93 -3.42 -21.39
C GLY A 86 -1.53 -2.43 -20.30
N LEU A 87 -0.45 -2.74 -19.60
CA LEU A 87 0.22 -1.85 -18.66
C LEU A 87 0.67 -0.59 -19.42
N ARG A 88 -0.21 0.39 -19.59
CA ARG A 88 0.12 1.70 -20.16
C ARG A 88 0.59 2.57 -19.01
N TRP A 89 1.86 2.92 -19.06
CA TRP A 89 2.45 3.90 -18.18
C TRP A 89 1.80 5.25 -18.47
N ILE A 90 1.22 5.91 -17.46
CA ILE A 90 0.76 7.30 -17.60
C ILE A 90 2.00 8.17 -17.53
N ARG A 91 2.71 8.29 -18.66
CA ARG A 91 3.76 9.29 -18.84
C ARG A 91 3.71 9.83 -20.27
N GLU A 92 2.82 10.80 -20.48
CA GLU A 92 3.05 11.84 -21.49
C GLU A 92 3.50 13.08 -20.72
N GLN A 93 4.81 13.26 -20.61
CA GLN A 93 5.40 14.56 -20.30
C GLN A 93 5.66 15.24 -21.64
N SER A 94 5.01 16.38 -21.86
CA SER A 94 5.40 17.35 -22.88
C SER A 94 6.62 18.16 -22.43
#